data_AF-A0A815DWF9-F1
#
_entry.id   AF-A0A815DWF9-F1
#
_cell.length_a   1.000
_cell.length_b   1.000
_cell.length_c   1.000
_cell.angle_alpha   90.00
_cell.angle_beta   90.00
_cell.angle_gamma   90.00
#
_symmetry.space_group_name_H-M   'P 1'
#
loop_
_entity.id
_entity.type
_entity.pdbx_description
1 polymer ?
#
loop_
_entity_poly.entity_id
_entity_poly.type
_entity_poly.pdbx_seq_one_letter_code
_entity_poly.pdbx_strand_id
1 'polypeptide(L)'
;MIKRKPTATATALANEIFENTGKCVSARTIQRYRRELGYRPYHQKIKKSLTSTQEETKTAFAQLHANDNIKKWLFCDEKIFTMNDVGTIAWCKPGEPRPTHVVDNIKAHAQLWGVIG
;
A
#
# COMPACT_ATOMS: atom_id res chain seq x y z
N MET A 1 19.41 1.71 16.25
CA MET A 1 18.04 2.27 16.33
C MET A 1 17.39 2.51 14.96
N ILE A 2 17.94 3.34 14.07
CA ILE A 2 17.29 3.75 12.79
C ILE A 2 16.98 2.58 11.82
N LYS A 3 17.72 1.48 11.89
CA LYS A 3 17.57 0.31 11.00
C LYS A 3 16.36 -0.58 11.31
N ARG A 4 15.81 -0.54 12.53
CA ARG A 4 14.87 -1.58 13.03
C ARG A 4 13.39 -1.32 12.71
N LYS A 5 13.01 -0.08 12.36
CA LYS A 5 11.60 0.31 12.19
C LYS A 5 11.33 0.83 10.77
N PRO A 6 11.10 -0.04 9.77
CA PRO A 6 10.92 0.37 8.37
C PRO A 6 9.72 1.29 8.15
N THR A 7 8.68 1.18 8.97
CA THR A 7 7.44 1.97 8.87
C THR A 7 7.46 3.27 9.68
N ALA A 8 8.45 3.46 10.56
CA ALA A 8 8.53 4.67 11.36
C ALA A 8 8.86 5.88 10.50
N THR A 9 8.11 6.97 10.72
CA THR A 9 8.37 8.27 10.10
C THR A 9 9.69 8.84 10.59
N ALA A 10 10.30 9.71 9.77
CA ALA A 10 11.56 10.35 10.16
C ALA A 10 11.41 11.19 11.44
N THR A 11 10.24 11.80 11.65
CA THR A 11 9.92 12.55 12.88
C THR A 11 9.82 11.64 14.10
N ALA A 12 9.15 10.49 13.98
CA ALA A 12 9.07 9.52 15.06
C ALA A 12 10.46 9.02 15.48
N LEU A 13 11.33 8.75 14.51
CA LEU A 13 12.73 8.36 14.78
C LEU A 13 13.56 9.49 15.39
N ALA A 14 13.28 10.76 15.06
CA ALA A 14 13.96 11.91 15.65
C ALA A 14 13.61 12.06 17.13
N ASN A 15 12.32 11.95 17.46
CA ASN A 15 11.85 11.98 18.84
C ASN A 15 12.45 10.82 19.64
N GLU A 16 12.47 9.60 19.07
CA GLU A 16 13.05 8.42 19.73
C GLU A 16 14.56 8.61 20.00
N ILE A 17 15.30 9.26 19.10
CA ILE A 17 16.73 9.56 19.33
C ILE A 17 16.89 10.58 20.46
N PHE A 18 16.05 11.61 20.48
CA PHE A 18 16.06 12.62 21.54
C PHE A 18 15.75 12.00 22.90
N GLU A 19 14.71 11.18 23.01
CA GLU A 19 14.32 10.49 24.25
C GLU A 19 15.44 9.59 24.78
N ASN A 20 16.13 8.86 23.90
CA ASN A 20 17.17 7.91 24.32
C ASN A 20 18.55 8.54 24.56
N THR A 21 18.86 9.69 23.95
CA THR A 21 20.22 10.24 23.94
C THR A 21 20.32 11.71 24.36
N GLY A 22 19.18 12.41 24.51
CA GLY A 22 19.12 13.86 24.73
C GLY A 22 19.52 14.71 23.53
N LYS A 23 19.88 14.09 22.38
CA LYS A 23 20.36 14.80 21.20
C LYS A 23 19.23 15.10 20.23
N CYS A 24 19.07 16.37 19.87
CA CYS A 24 18.14 16.81 18.83
C CYS A 24 18.69 16.50 17.45
N VAL A 25 17.94 15.75 16.65
CA VAL A 25 18.28 15.44 15.26
C VAL A 25 17.09 15.80 14.39
N SER A 26 17.32 16.52 13.29
CA SER A 26 16.24 16.87 12.38
C SER A 26 15.72 15.65 11.60
N ALA A 27 14.44 15.65 11.25
CA ALA A 27 13.86 14.63 10.37
C ALA A 27 14.64 14.52 9.03
N ARG A 28 15.13 15.64 8.50
CA ARG A 28 15.95 15.68 7.27
C ARG A 28 17.27 14.93 7.43
N THR A 29 17.92 15.05 8.58
CA THR A 29 19.15 14.31 8.92
C THR A 29 18.89 12.81 8.94
N ILE A 30 17.77 12.37 9.52
CA ILE A 30 17.39 10.95 9.55
C ILE A 30 17.10 10.40 8.16
N GLN A 31 16.39 11.16 7.32
CA GLN A 31 16.15 10.77 5.93
C GLN A 31 17.47 10.63 5.16
N ARG A 32 18.41 11.58 5.33
CA ARG A 32 19.73 11.52 4.69
C ARG A 32 20.48 10.26 5.13
N TYR A 33 20.54 10.00 6.43
CA TYR A 33 21.22 8.84 6.99
C TYR A 33 20.60 7.52 6.51
N ARG A 34 19.26 7.44 6.39
CA ARG A 34 18.59 6.28 5.80
C ARG A 34 19.00 6.02 4.36
N ARG A 35 19.15 7.08 3.54
CA ARG A 35 19.64 6.96 2.16
C ARG A 35 21.10 6.52 2.10
N GLU A 36 21.96 7.07 2.96
CA GLU A 36 23.37 6.66 3.09
C GLU A 36 23.49 5.17 3.49
N LEU A 37 22.55 4.66 4.29
CA LEU A 37 22.45 3.24 4.64
C LEU A 37 21.80 2.36 3.54
N GLY A 38 21.48 2.92 2.38
CA GLY A 38 20.91 2.21 1.23
C GLY A 38 19.39 2.00 1.29
N TYR A 39 18.67 2.63 2.22
CA TYR A 39 17.21 2.55 2.26
C TYR A 39 16.57 3.55 1.30
N ARG A 40 15.45 3.14 0.69
CA ARG A 40 14.63 3.98 -0.19
C ARG A 40 13.20 4.08 0.35
N PRO A 41 12.55 5.24 0.19
CA PRO A 41 11.14 5.39 0.52
C PRO A 41 10.29 4.69 -0.55
N TYR A 42 9.34 3.86 -0.11
CA TYR A 42 8.34 3.22 -0.95
C TYR A 42 6.95 3.35 -0.31
N HIS A 43 5.93 3.52 -1.14
CA HIS A 43 4.55 3.32 -0.67
C HIS A 43 4.34 1.86 -0.35
N GLN A 44 3.72 1.60 0.81
CA GLN A 44 3.29 0.26 1.18
C GLN A 44 2.29 -0.27 0.14
N LYS A 45 2.36 -1.58 -0.12
CA LYS A 45 1.34 -2.22 -0.96
C LYS A 45 0.05 -2.28 -0.16
N ILE A 46 -1.03 -1.72 -0.69
CA ILE A 46 -2.35 -1.88 -0.08
C ILE A 46 -2.96 -3.16 -0.66
N LYS A 47 -3.24 -4.16 0.20
CA LYS A 47 -3.92 -5.39 -0.21
C LYS A 47 -5.18 -5.56 0.64
N LYS A 48 -6.31 -5.83 -0.02
CA LYS A 48 -7.52 -6.28 0.69
C LYS A 48 -7.30 -7.70 1.19
N SER A 49 -7.63 -7.95 2.45
CA SER A 49 -7.70 -9.32 2.97
C SER A 49 -8.81 -10.06 2.22
N LEU A 50 -8.54 -11.28 1.77
CA LEU A 50 -9.55 -12.15 1.17
C LEU A 50 -9.97 -13.18 2.20
N THR A 51 -11.26 -13.52 2.22
CA THR A 51 -11.73 -14.70 2.95
C THR A 51 -11.45 -15.96 2.15
N SER A 52 -11.33 -17.12 2.80
CA SER A 52 -11.14 -18.41 2.11
C SER A 52 -12.21 -18.67 1.05
N THR A 53 -13.46 -18.36 1.37
CA THR A 53 -14.60 -18.44 0.45
C THR A 53 -14.43 -17.57 -0.80
N GLN A 54 -13.90 -16.36 -0.66
CA GLN A 54 -13.63 -15.47 -1.79
C GLN A 54 -12.47 -15.99 -2.66
N GLU A 55 -11.45 -16.60 -2.05
CA GLU A 55 -10.34 -17.21 -2.80
C GLU A 55 -10.82 -18.42 -3.62
N GLU A 56 -11.62 -19.30 -3.03
CA GLU A 56 -12.23 -20.44 -3.72
C GLU A 56 -13.13 -19.98 -4.88
N THR A 57 -14.00 -19.00 -4.62
CA THR A 57 -14.93 -18.48 -5.65
C THR A 57 -14.17 -17.87 -6.83
N LYS A 58 -13.09 -17.11 -6.56
CA LYS A 58 -12.24 -16.55 -7.62
C LYS A 58 -11.54 -17.62 -8.43
N THR A 59 -11.06 -18.67 -7.76
CA THR A 59 -10.36 -19.79 -8.41
C THR A 59 -11.32 -20.56 -9.32
N ALA A 60 -12.51 -20.87 -8.82
CA ALA A 60 -13.56 -21.54 -9.60
C ALA A 60 -13.99 -20.71 -10.83
N PHE A 61 -14.20 -19.40 -10.66
CA PHE A 61 -14.52 -18.50 -11.76
C PHE A 61 -13.42 -18.48 -12.83
N ALA A 62 -12.15 -18.40 -12.42
CA ALA A 62 -11.02 -18.39 -13.34
C ALA A 62 -10.90 -19.71 -14.14
N GLN A 63 -11.17 -20.84 -13.50
CA GLN A 63 -11.19 -22.14 -14.17
C GLN A 63 -12.33 -22.26 -15.17
N LEU A 64 -13.53 -21.82 -14.80
CA LEU A 64 -14.74 -21.91 -15.62
C LEU A 64 -14.62 -21.09 -16.91
N HIS A 65 -14.01 -19.91 -16.83
CA HIS A 65 -13.89 -18.98 -17.95
C HIS A 65 -12.51 -18.98 -18.62
N ALA A 66 -11.66 -19.97 -18.36
CA ALA A 66 -10.27 -20.01 -18.86
C ALA A 66 -10.15 -19.96 -20.40
N ASN A 67 -11.18 -20.45 -21.11
CA ASN A 67 -11.21 -20.52 -22.57
C ASN A 67 -12.25 -19.58 -23.21
N ASP A 68 -12.87 -18.69 -22.43
CA ASP A 68 -13.91 -17.81 -22.94
C ASP A 68 -13.36 -16.73 -23.87
N ASN A 69 -14.15 -16.37 -24.87
CA ASN A 69 -13.82 -15.26 -25.75
C ASN A 69 -14.24 -13.93 -25.11
N ILE A 70 -13.27 -13.29 -24.45
CA ILE A 70 -13.48 -12.02 -23.72
C ILE A 70 -14.01 -10.87 -24.60
N LYS A 71 -13.84 -10.93 -25.93
CA LYS A 71 -14.36 -9.89 -26.85
C LYS A 71 -15.89 -9.84 -26.90
N LYS A 72 -16.57 -10.89 -26.44
CA LYS A 72 -18.03 -10.95 -26.36
C LYS A 72 -18.58 -10.45 -25.03
N TRP A 73 -17.71 -10.08 -24.10
CA TRP A 73 -18.12 -9.67 -22.76
C TRP A 73 -18.35 -8.16 -22.74
N LEU A 74 -19.47 -7.74 -22.17
CA LEU A 74 -19.72 -6.37 -21.79
C LEU A 74 -19.45 -6.25 -20.29
N PHE A 75 -18.47 -5.44 -19.93
CA PHE A 75 -18.15 -5.17 -18.53
C PHE A 75 -18.82 -3.87 -18.09
N CYS A 76 -19.51 -3.93 -16.96
CA CYS A 76 -20.05 -2.77 -16.27
C CYS A 76 -19.45 -2.72 -14.87
N ASP A 77 -19.05 -1.53 -14.42
CA ASP A 77 -18.54 -1.32 -13.06
C ASP A 77 -18.94 0.07 -12.58
N GLU A 78 -19.20 0.20 -11.28
CA GLU A 78 -19.45 1.47 -10.62
C GLU A 78 -18.17 1.88 -9.86
N LYS A 79 -17.61 3.04 -10.18
CA LYS A 79 -16.37 3.50 -9.56
C LYS A 79 -16.60 4.64 -8.57
N ILE A 80 -16.11 4.43 -7.35
CA ILE A 80 -16.02 5.45 -6.31
C ILE A 80 -14.66 6.17 -6.43
N PHE A 81 -14.68 7.51 -6.46
CA PHE A 81 -13.49 8.33 -6.30
C PHE A 81 -13.42 8.81 -4.85
N THR A 82 -12.40 8.38 -4.13
CA THR A 82 -12.10 8.80 -2.76
C THR A 82 -10.72 9.44 -2.71
N MET A 83 -10.53 10.38 -1.78
CA MET A 83 -9.19 10.77 -1.33
C MET A 83 -8.61 9.55 -0.61
N ASN A 84 -7.93 8.69 -1.37
CA ASN A 84 -7.35 7.48 -0.82
C ASN A 84 -6.16 7.84 0.06
N ASP A 85 -6.06 7.16 1.21
CA ASP A 85 -4.80 7.02 1.90
C ASP A 85 -3.81 6.40 0.90
N VAL A 86 -2.76 7.13 0.53
CA VAL A 86 -1.76 6.72 -0.48
C VAL A 86 -0.84 5.62 0.09
N GLY A 87 -1.21 5.06 1.25
CA GLY A 87 -0.41 4.14 2.02
C GLY A 87 0.72 4.90 2.70
N THR A 88 1.08 4.44 3.89
CA THR A 88 2.17 5.04 4.64
C THR A 88 3.50 4.79 3.92
N ILE A 89 4.41 5.77 3.94
CA ILE A 89 5.76 5.60 3.39
C ILE A 89 6.55 4.67 4.30
N ALA A 90 7.02 3.56 3.75
CA ALA A 90 7.98 2.68 4.39
C ALA A 90 9.37 2.83 3.77
N TRP A 91 10.41 2.69 4.60
CA TRP A 91 11.80 2.71 4.18
C TRP A 91 12.32 1.28 4.10
N CYS A 92 12.61 0.82 2.90
CA CYS A 92 13.07 -0.55 2.62
C CYS A 92 14.34 -0.54 1.79
N LYS A 93 15.16 -1.59 1.87
CA LYS A 93 16.29 -1.72 0.95
C LYS A 93 15.83 -2.18 -0.43
N PRO A 94 16.58 -1.84 -1.50
CA PRO A 94 16.38 -2.42 -2.81
C PRO A 94 16.44 -3.96 -2.75
N GLY A 95 15.45 -4.63 -3.32
CA GLY A 95 15.36 -6.10 -3.35
C GLY A 95 14.63 -6.73 -2.14
N GLU A 96 14.42 -5.99 -1.05
CA GLU A 96 13.58 -6.47 0.05
C GLU A 96 12.08 -6.35 -0.28
N PRO A 97 11.25 -7.29 0.18
CA PRO A 97 9.82 -7.23 -0.05
C PRO A 97 9.23 -5.98 0.60
N ARG A 98 8.41 -5.25 -0.16
CA ARG A 98 7.73 -4.06 0.35
C ARG A 98 6.70 -4.47 1.41
N PRO A 99 6.66 -3.80 2.57
CA PRO A 99 5.64 -4.06 3.57
C PRO A 99 4.26 -3.81 2.98
N THR A 100 3.33 -4.69 3.33
CA THR A 100 1.96 -4.64 2.86
C THR A 100 1.09 -4.14 4.00
N HIS A 101 0.21 -3.18 3.71
CA HIS A 101 -0.79 -2.68 4.64
C HIS A 101 -2.15 -3.27 4.24
N VAL A 102 -2.82 -3.90 5.21
CA VAL A 102 -4.16 -4.44 5.02
C VAL A 102 -5.15 -3.38 5.47
N VAL A 103 -6.12 -3.02 4.62
CA VAL A 103 -7.14 -2.03 4.93
C VAL A 103 -8.50 -2.72 4.91
N ASP A 104 -9.26 -2.59 6.00
CA ASP A 104 -10.50 -3.34 6.19
C ASP A 104 -11.73 -2.70 5.55
N ASN A 105 -11.79 -1.37 5.38
CA ASN A 105 -12.89 -0.71 4.66
C ASN A 105 -12.56 0.75 4.28
N ILE A 106 -12.71 1.10 3.00
CA ILE A 106 -12.84 2.50 2.53
C ILE A 106 -14.16 2.55 1.76
N LYS A 107 -15.18 3.26 2.27
CA LYS A 107 -16.46 3.40 1.59
C LYS A 107 -17.03 4.82 1.73
N ALA A 108 -17.33 5.45 0.59
CA ALA A 108 -18.32 6.51 0.40
C ALA A 108 -18.80 6.44 -1.06
N HIS A 109 -20.05 6.77 -1.37
CA HIS A 109 -20.71 6.38 -2.64
C HIS A 109 -20.92 7.55 -3.62
N ALA A 110 -20.72 7.30 -4.92
CA ALA A 110 -21.22 8.13 -6.04
C ALA A 110 -21.39 7.26 -7.30
N GLN A 111 -22.44 7.51 -8.10
CA GLN A 111 -22.76 6.75 -9.31
C GLN A 111 -22.30 7.49 -10.58
N LEU A 112 -21.76 6.75 -11.55
CA LEU A 112 -21.37 7.24 -12.87
C LEU A 112 -21.99 6.35 -13.95
N TRP A 113 -22.67 6.96 -14.92
CA TRP A 113 -23.25 6.30 -16.08
C TRP A 113 -22.45 6.71 -17.33
N GLY A 114 -21.91 5.74 -18.05
CA GLY A 114 -21.23 5.97 -19.32
C GLY A 114 -21.90 5.17 -20.44
N VAL A 115 -22.24 5.84 -21.54
CA VAL A 115 -22.70 5.20 -22.79
C VAL A 115 -21.54 5.21 -23.78
N ILE A 116 -21.24 4.06 -24.37
CA ILE A 116 -20.34 3.97 -25.52
C ILE A 116 -21.18 4.20 -26.77
N GLY A 117 -20.88 5.27 -27.50
CA GLY A 117 -21.42 5.57 -28.83
C GLY A 117 -20.38 5.30 -29.90
#